data_AF-A0A0F9X9B2-F1
#
_entry.id   AF-A0A0F9X9B2-F1
#
_cell.length_a   1.000
_cell.length_b   1.000
_cell.length_c   1.000
_cell.angle_alpha   90.00
_cell.angle_beta   90.00
_cell.angle_gamma   90.00
#
_symmetry.space_group_name_H-M   'P 1'
#
loop_
_entity.id
_entity.type
_entity.pdbx_description
1 polymer ?
#
loop_
_entity_poly.entity_id
_entity_poly.type
_entity_poly.pdbx_seq_one_letter_code
_entity_poly.pdbx_strand_id
1 'polypeptide(L)'
;MLSGRPSRREDFGIAVICALDIEFEAACFVIEEFWDENGDPFGKVAGDMNNYRTGRIGKHNVVLLLLPGMGKVHAAHAAANLYASFTSLRLVLLVGGCAAVPRINNTEILLGDVIISTEVIQYDFGRQYPSGFVRKSTARDNLGKPQKEIRKLLAALQVTKAKERLLERAAELLIDMQNDFGQK
;
A
#
# COMPACT_ATOMS: atom_id res chain seq x y z
N MET A 1 5.90 -22.77 -7.51
CA MET A 1 6.65 -22.13 -8.60
C MET A 1 6.97 -20.70 -8.16
N LEU A 2 8.25 -20.37 -8.04
CA LEU A 2 8.70 -18.99 -7.86
C LEU A 2 8.25 -18.21 -9.10
N SER A 3 7.76 -16.97 -8.95
CA SER A 3 7.53 -16.13 -10.12
C SER A 3 8.90 -15.81 -10.72
N GLY A 4 9.16 -16.27 -11.95
CA GLY A 4 10.35 -15.86 -12.69
C GLY A 4 10.33 -14.36 -12.97
N ARG A 5 11.48 -13.82 -13.41
CA ARG A 5 11.61 -12.41 -13.81
C ARG A 5 10.48 -12.03 -14.77
N PRO A 6 9.70 -10.96 -14.48
CA PRO A 6 8.61 -10.55 -15.34
C PRO A 6 9.13 -10.08 -16.70
N SER A 7 8.33 -10.31 -17.73
CA SER A 7 8.65 -9.95 -19.12
C SER A 7 7.83 -8.75 -19.61
N ARG A 8 6.69 -8.48 -18.96
CA ARG A 8 5.73 -7.43 -19.33
C ARG A 8 5.03 -6.88 -18.09
N ARG A 9 4.39 -5.72 -18.24
CA ARG A 9 3.66 -5.02 -17.15
C ARG A 9 2.50 -5.85 -16.59
N GLU A 10 1.91 -6.73 -17.40
CA GLU A 10 0.81 -7.60 -17.01
C GLU A 10 1.24 -8.74 -16.06
N ASP A 11 2.55 -8.95 -15.88
CA ASP A 11 3.10 -9.95 -14.96
C ASP A 11 3.18 -9.43 -13.51
N PHE A 12 2.80 -8.16 -13.29
CA PHE A 12 2.70 -7.52 -11.97
C PHE A 12 1.27 -7.56 -11.44
N GLY A 13 1.08 -8.25 -10.32
CA GLY A 13 -0.23 -8.37 -9.67
C GLY A 13 -0.40 -7.51 -8.42
N ILE A 14 0.69 -6.95 -7.90
CA ILE A 14 0.72 -6.19 -6.64
C ILE A 14 1.43 -4.87 -6.86
N ALA A 15 0.89 -3.81 -6.26
CA ALA A 15 1.60 -2.54 -6.15
C ALA A 15 1.59 -2.01 -4.72
N VAL A 16 2.65 -1.28 -4.35
CA VAL A 16 2.79 -0.57 -3.08
C VAL A 16 2.98 0.91 -3.38
N ILE A 17 2.14 1.74 -2.79
CA ILE A 17 2.18 3.19 -2.89
C ILE A 17 2.61 3.75 -1.53
N CYS A 18 3.61 4.61 -1.52
CA CYS A 18 4.11 5.30 -0.33
C CYS A 18 3.97 6.81 -0.50
N ALA A 19 3.63 7.52 0.57
CA ALA A 19 3.40 8.96 0.52
C ALA A 19 4.67 9.77 0.78
N LEU A 20 5.58 9.22 1.59
CA LEU A 20 6.85 9.83 1.97
C LEU A 20 8.04 9.01 1.44
N ASP A 21 9.16 9.69 1.25
CA ASP A 21 10.44 9.10 0.84
C ASP A 21 10.92 8.04 1.84
N ILE A 22 10.91 8.33 3.14
CA ILE A 22 11.30 7.37 4.18
C ILE A 22 10.44 6.10 4.20
N GLU A 23 9.15 6.23 3.88
CA GLU A 23 8.24 5.08 3.75
C GLU A 23 8.58 4.25 2.52
N PHE A 24 8.91 4.92 1.41
CA PHE A 24 9.31 4.28 0.16
C PHE A 24 10.68 3.59 0.27
N GLU A 25 11.64 4.21 0.96
CA GLU A 25 12.92 3.60 1.29
C GLU A 25 12.71 2.34 2.14
N ALA A 26 11.89 2.42 3.19
CA ALA A 26 11.51 1.25 4.00
C ALA A 26 10.88 0.14 3.15
N ALA A 27 10.00 0.49 2.20
CA ALA A 27 9.41 -0.47 1.27
C ALA A 27 10.44 -1.06 0.28
N CYS A 28 11.48 -0.31 -0.09
CA CYS A 28 12.57 -0.82 -0.92
C CYS A 28 13.42 -1.86 -0.18
N PHE A 29 13.59 -1.75 1.14
CA PHE A 29 14.38 -2.72 1.91
C PHE A 29 13.79 -4.14 1.93
N VAL A 30 12.47 -4.27 1.82
CA VAL A 30 11.82 -5.59 1.77
C VAL A 30 11.81 -6.19 0.36
N ILE A 31 12.36 -5.52 -0.64
CA ILE A 31 12.52 -6.06 -1.99
C ILE A 31 13.74 -6.98 -2.02
N GLU A 32 13.50 -8.25 -2.36
CA GLU A 32 14.56 -9.27 -2.48
C GLU A 32 15.38 -9.09 -3.76
N GLU A 33 14.75 -8.59 -4.82
CA GLU A 33 15.35 -8.47 -6.15
C GLU A 33 14.67 -7.35 -6.91
N PHE A 34 15.44 -6.40 -7.42
CA PHE A 34 14.94 -5.31 -8.26
C PHE A 34 15.02 -5.70 -9.74
N TRP A 35 13.98 -5.35 -10.49
CA TRP A 35 13.89 -5.62 -11.92
C TRP A 35 14.38 -4.47 -12.79
N ASP A 36 14.65 -3.31 -12.17
CA ASP A 36 14.92 -2.02 -12.81
C ASP A 36 16.37 -1.52 -12.64
N GLU A 37 17.26 -2.31 -12.06
CA GLU A 37 18.65 -1.88 -11.76
C GLU A 37 19.46 -1.52 -13.02
N ASN A 38 19.15 -2.18 -14.13
CA ASN A 38 19.79 -1.95 -15.44
C ASN A 38 18.94 -1.03 -16.34
N GLY A 39 18.14 -0.15 -15.73
CA GLY A 39 17.11 0.66 -16.40
C GLY A 39 15.72 0.03 -16.29
N ASP A 40 14.69 0.77 -16.67
CA ASP A 40 13.29 0.32 -16.64
C ASP A 40 12.93 -0.44 -17.93
N PRO A 41 12.83 -1.78 -17.91
CA PRO A 41 12.48 -2.55 -19.09
C PRO A 41 10.97 -2.59 -19.35
N PHE A 42 10.14 -2.14 -18.40
CA PHE A 42 8.69 -2.26 -18.46
C PHE A 42 8.03 -0.97 -18.97
N GLY A 43 8.63 0.17 -18.64
CA GLY A 43 8.12 1.48 -19.00
C GLY A 43 6.72 1.74 -18.42
N LYS A 44 6.01 2.67 -19.05
CA LYS A 44 4.68 3.11 -18.65
C LYS A 44 3.89 3.57 -19.87
N VAL A 45 2.57 3.67 -19.72
CA VAL A 45 1.72 4.14 -20.83
C VAL A 45 1.99 5.62 -21.11
N ALA A 46 1.79 6.05 -22.37
CA ALA A 46 1.93 7.45 -22.74
C ALA A 46 1.02 8.35 -21.87
N GLY A 47 1.58 9.46 -21.37
CA GLY A 47 0.90 10.38 -20.47
C GLY A 47 1.02 10.03 -18.98
N ASP A 48 1.53 8.85 -18.65
CA ASP A 48 1.84 8.51 -17.26
C ASP A 48 3.10 9.24 -16.77
N MET A 49 2.90 10.11 -15.77
CA MET A 49 3.97 10.91 -15.17
C MET A 49 4.60 10.27 -13.92
N ASN A 50 4.14 9.10 -13.48
CA ASN A 50 4.70 8.43 -12.31
C ASN A 50 6.10 7.86 -12.59
N ASN A 51 6.92 7.77 -11.55
CA ASN A 51 8.16 6.98 -11.58
C ASN A 51 7.94 5.72 -10.75
N TYR A 52 8.24 4.58 -11.36
CA TYR A 52 8.06 3.28 -10.73
C TYR A 52 9.40 2.68 -10.37
N ARG A 53 9.41 1.96 -9.25
CA ARG A 53 10.37 0.88 -9.08
C ARG A 53 9.69 -0.47 -9.21
N THR A 54 10.42 -1.47 -9.65
CA THR A 54 9.88 -2.82 -9.82
C THR A 54 10.78 -3.85 -9.18
N GLY A 55 10.19 -4.84 -8.54
CA GLY A 55 10.96 -5.87 -7.85
C GLY A 55 10.15 -7.09 -7.46
N ARG A 56 10.73 -7.90 -6.57
CA ARG A 56 10.12 -9.13 -6.07
C ARG A 56 10.06 -9.14 -4.55
N ILE A 57 8.92 -9.56 -4.03
CA ILE A 57 8.73 -9.91 -2.62
C ILE A 57 8.21 -11.36 -2.58
N GLY A 58 9.02 -12.28 -2.05
CA GLY A 58 8.77 -13.71 -2.12
C GLY A 58 8.47 -14.19 -3.55
N LYS A 59 7.22 -14.63 -3.78
CA LYS A 59 6.75 -15.15 -5.07
C LYS A 59 5.98 -14.12 -5.92
N HIS A 60 6.05 -12.85 -5.56
CA HIS A 60 5.23 -11.80 -6.16
C HIS A 60 6.10 -10.74 -6.81
N ASN A 61 5.82 -10.47 -8.09
CA ASN A 61 6.32 -9.28 -8.76
C ASN A 61 5.51 -8.07 -8.28
N VAL A 62 6.22 -7.05 -7.79
CA VAL A 62 5.63 -5.87 -7.18
C VAL A 62 6.08 -4.60 -7.90
N VAL A 63 5.17 -3.64 -8.01
CA VAL A 63 5.47 -2.27 -8.44
C VAL A 63 5.47 -1.37 -7.21
N LEU A 64 6.53 -0.60 -7.02
CA LEU A 64 6.61 0.42 -5.98
C LEU A 64 6.38 1.79 -6.61
N LEU A 65 5.64 2.65 -5.92
CA LEU A 65 5.34 4.01 -6.34
C LEU A 65 5.49 4.97 -5.16
N LEU A 66 6.35 5.97 -5.31
CA LEU A 66 6.41 7.13 -4.42
C LEU A 66 5.48 8.23 -4.97
N LEU A 67 4.60 8.76 -4.11
CA LEU A 67 3.80 9.93 -4.48
C LEU A 67 4.67 11.18 -4.60
N PRO A 68 4.36 12.12 -5.51
CA PRO A 68 5.09 13.38 -5.62
C PRO A 68 4.85 14.33 -4.43
N GLY A 69 3.92 13.98 -3.55
CA GLY A 69 3.56 14.72 -2.35
C GLY A 69 2.38 14.06 -1.64
N MET A 70 2.21 14.39 -0.37
CA MET A 70 1.11 13.88 0.45
C MET A 70 -0.26 14.36 -0.05
N GLY A 71 -1.30 13.57 0.21
CA GLY A 71 -2.68 13.99 0.08
C GLY A 71 -3.48 13.24 -0.99
N LYS A 72 -4.82 13.34 -0.87
CA LYS A 72 -5.77 12.53 -1.64
C LYS A 72 -5.73 12.80 -3.14
N VAL A 73 -5.41 14.04 -3.56
CA VAL A 73 -5.34 14.41 -4.99
C VAL A 73 -4.13 13.75 -5.67
N HIS A 74 -2.94 13.87 -5.07
CA HIS A 74 -1.74 13.21 -5.57
C HIS A 74 -1.91 11.69 -5.59
N ALA A 75 -2.43 11.11 -4.51
CA ALA A 75 -2.69 9.67 -4.43
C ALA A 75 -3.67 9.19 -5.51
N ALA A 76 -4.78 9.90 -5.74
CA ALA A 76 -5.77 9.53 -6.74
C ALA A 76 -5.20 9.60 -8.17
N HIS A 77 -4.48 10.67 -8.50
CA HIS A 77 -3.86 10.83 -9.82
C HIS A 77 -2.79 9.77 -10.08
N ALA A 78 -1.90 9.56 -9.11
CA ALA A 78 -0.83 8.57 -9.22
C ALA A 78 -1.41 7.14 -9.34
N ALA A 79 -2.43 6.80 -8.55
CA ALA A 79 -3.11 5.51 -8.64
C ALA A 79 -3.81 5.30 -9.99
N ALA A 80 -4.50 6.33 -10.52
CA ALA A 80 -5.16 6.23 -11.82
C ALA A 80 -4.17 5.89 -12.94
N ASN A 81 -3.03 6.59 -12.97
CA ASN A 81 -1.95 6.33 -13.91
C ASN A 81 -1.32 4.93 -13.71
N LEU A 82 -1.10 4.51 -12.46
CA LEU A 82 -0.64 3.16 -12.13
C LEU A 82 -1.56 2.07 -12.69
N TYR A 83 -2.88 2.21 -12.55
CA TYR A 83 -3.83 1.27 -13.13
C TYR A 83 -3.84 1.28 -14.67
N ALA A 84 -3.56 2.44 -15.28
CA ALA A 84 -3.44 2.53 -16.74
C ALA A 84 -2.14 1.86 -17.25
N SER A 85 -1.06 1.93 -16.47
CA SER A 85 0.23 1.33 -16.83
C SER A 85 0.33 -0.16 -16.52
N PHE A 86 -0.18 -0.60 -15.37
CA PHE A 86 -0.12 -1.99 -14.91
C PHE A 86 -1.53 -2.55 -14.78
N THR A 87 -2.02 -3.11 -15.89
CA THR A 87 -3.44 -3.47 -16.06
C THR A 87 -3.85 -4.75 -15.33
N SER A 88 -2.88 -5.58 -14.92
CA SER A 88 -3.12 -6.85 -14.21
C SER A 88 -3.08 -6.75 -12.68
N LEU A 89 -3.02 -5.53 -12.12
CA LEU A 89 -2.99 -5.33 -10.68
C LEU A 89 -4.26 -5.89 -10.01
N ARG A 90 -4.06 -6.73 -9.00
CA ARG A 90 -5.12 -7.35 -8.17
C ARG A 90 -5.17 -6.78 -6.76
N LEU A 91 -4.04 -6.25 -6.29
CA LEU A 91 -3.91 -5.65 -4.96
C LEU A 91 -3.00 -4.42 -5.06
N VAL A 92 -3.49 -3.30 -4.55
CA VAL A 92 -2.71 -2.09 -4.37
C VAL A 92 -2.73 -1.74 -2.90
N LEU A 93 -1.55 -1.63 -2.29
CA LEU A 93 -1.36 -1.30 -0.88
C LEU A 93 -0.91 0.16 -0.79
N LEU A 94 -1.66 0.98 -0.05
CA LEU A 94 -1.15 2.27 0.40
C LEU A 94 -0.51 2.05 1.78
N VAL A 95 0.80 2.24 1.86
CA VAL A 95 1.61 1.93 3.06
C VAL A 95 2.31 3.19 3.52
N GLY A 96 2.27 3.44 4.83
CA GLY A 96 2.91 4.59 5.44
C GLY A 96 2.58 4.71 6.92
N GLY A 97 3.15 5.74 7.55
CA GLY A 97 2.85 6.12 8.93
C GLY A 97 1.47 6.78 9.04
N CYS A 98 0.79 6.55 10.15
CA CYS A 98 -0.46 7.24 10.45
C CYS A 98 -0.58 7.60 11.92
N ALA A 99 -1.34 8.66 12.21
CA ALA A 99 -1.78 8.96 13.55
C ALA A 99 -3.03 8.13 13.92
N ALA A 100 -3.17 7.79 15.19
CA ALA A 100 -4.31 7.04 15.70
C ALA A 100 -4.92 7.72 16.93
N VAL A 101 -6.22 7.46 17.14
CA VAL A 101 -6.88 7.80 18.41
C VAL A 101 -6.49 6.73 19.43
N PRO A 102 -5.88 7.06 20.59
CA PRO A 102 -5.25 6.08 21.47
C PRO A 102 -6.18 5.00 22.04
N ARG A 103 -7.51 5.22 22.04
CA ARG A 103 -8.47 4.22 22.52
C ARG A 103 -9.76 4.26 21.71
N ILE A 104 -10.15 3.10 21.17
CA ILE A 104 -11.40 2.90 20.43
C ILE A 104 -12.03 1.60 20.93
N ASN A 105 -13.31 1.63 21.34
CA ASN A 105 -14.06 0.44 21.78
C ASN A 105 -13.31 -0.44 22.81
N ASN A 106 -12.65 0.19 23.78
CA ASN A 106 -11.82 -0.48 24.79
C ASN A 106 -10.57 -1.21 24.27
N THR A 107 -10.21 -1.01 23.00
CA THR A 107 -8.90 -1.37 22.45
C THR A 107 -7.98 -0.16 22.53
N GLU A 108 -6.81 -0.36 23.14
CA GLU A 108 -5.74 0.63 23.17
C GLU A 108 -4.89 0.49 21.90
N ILE A 109 -4.51 1.62 21.31
CA ILE A 109 -3.63 1.70 20.14
C ILE A 109 -2.35 2.42 20.58
N LEU A 110 -1.21 1.76 20.40
CA LEU A 110 0.10 2.24 20.82
C LEU A 110 0.96 2.65 19.62
N LEU A 111 1.96 3.48 19.88
CA LEU A 111 2.97 3.80 18.87
C LEU A 111 3.71 2.53 18.46
N GLY A 112 3.79 2.29 17.15
CA GLY A 112 4.39 1.09 16.58
C GLY A 112 3.37 0.01 16.19
N ASP A 113 2.10 0.15 16.58
CA ASP A 113 1.06 -0.76 16.11
C ASP A 113 0.84 -0.61 14.59
N VAL A 114 0.76 -1.76 13.90
CA VAL A 114 0.45 -1.82 12.47
C VAL A 114 -1.05 -2.01 12.28
N ILE A 115 -1.70 -1.01 11.68
CA ILE A 115 -3.13 -1.04 11.41
C ILE A 115 -3.41 -1.45 9.97
N ILE A 116 -4.22 -2.50 9.79
CA ILE A 116 -4.70 -2.92 8.47
C ILE A 116 -6.15 -2.44 8.32
N SER A 117 -6.36 -1.45 7.45
CA SER A 117 -7.69 -0.87 7.24
C SER A 117 -8.67 -1.88 6.62
N THR A 118 -9.88 -1.98 7.16
CA THR A 118 -10.98 -2.74 6.55
C THR A 118 -11.85 -1.88 5.64
N GLU A 119 -11.96 -0.60 5.97
CA GLU A 119 -12.74 0.41 5.26
C GLU A 119 -12.02 1.76 5.36
N VAL A 120 -12.23 2.62 4.36
CA VAL A 120 -11.69 3.99 4.33
C VAL A 120 -12.85 4.97 4.27
N ILE A 121 -12.87 5.93 5.20
CA ILE A 121 -13.92 6.94 5.30
C ILE A 121 -13.30 8.30 5.04
N GLN A 122 -13.73 8.96 3.97
CA GLN A 122 -13.36 10.35 3.72
C GLN A 122 -14.19 11.27 4.62
N TYR A 123 -13.61 11.69 5.75
CA TYR A 123 -14.29 12.52 6.76
C TYR A 123 -14.45 13.98 6.36
N ASP A 124 -13.58 14.49 5.48
CA ASP A 124 -13.54 15.88 5.03
C ASP A 124 -14.39 16.16 3.77
N PHE A 125 -15.08 15.15 3.25
CA PHE A 125 -16.00 15.34 2.12
C PHE A 125 -17.37 15.80 2.60
N GLY A 126 -17.65 17.09 2.46
CA GLY A 126 -18.88 17.67 2.99
C GLY A 126 -19.07 19.12 2.59
N ARG A 127 -19.99 19.79 3.28
CA ARG A 127 -20.26 21.22 3.11
C ARG A 127 -20.25 21.91 4.46
N GLN A 128 -19.61 23.07 4.52
CA GLN A 128 -19.68 23.96 5.68
C GLN A 128 -20.98 24.78 5.60
N TYR A 129 -21.81 24.70 6.63
CA TYR A 129 -23.00 25.54 6.83
C TYR A 129 -22.80 26.45 8.05
N PRO A 130 -23.66 27.46 8.25
CA PRO A 130 -23.64 28.27 9.48
C PRO A 130 -23.78 27.44 10.76
N SER A 131 -24.45 26.28 10.69
CA SER A 131 -24.62 25.34 11.81
C SER A 131 -23.44 24.37 12.00
N GLY A 132 -22.43 24.41 11.12
CA GLY A 132 -21.28 23.52 11.17
C GLY A 132 -21.03 22.73 9.89
N PHE A 133 -19.97 21.93 9.91
CA PHE A 133 -19.61 21.04 8.80
C PHE A 133 -20.53 19.82 8.78
N VAL A 134 -21.14 19.57 7.63
CA VAL A 134 -21.95 18.36 7.40
C VAL A 134 -21.25 17.50 6.35
N ARG A 135 -20.77 16.35 6.80
CA ARG A 135 -20.17 15.33 5.94
C ARG A 135 -21.23 14.76 5.00
N LYS A 136 -20.87 14.60 3.72
CA LYS A 136 -21.64 13.81 2.77
C LYS A 136 -21.37 12.32 3.00
N SER A 137 -22.40 11.57 3.35
CA SER A 137 -22.27 10.18 3.79
C SER A 137 -23.26 9.24 3.10
N THR A 138 -23.87 9.66 1.98
CA THR A 138 -24.75 8.78 1.21
C THR A 138 -23.95 7.65 0.54
N ALA A 139 -24.63 6.61 0.05
CA ALA A 139 -23.98 5.53 -0.68
C ALA A 139 -23.24 5.99 -1.95
N ARG A 140 -23.59 7.14 -2.52
CA ARG A 140 -22.90 7.73 -3.69
C ARG A 140 -21.69 8.58 -3.30
N ASP A 141 -21.67 9.09 -2.07
CA ASP A 141 -20.61 9.96 -1.57
C ASP A 141 -19.51 9.19 -0.82
N ASN A 142 -19.85 8.03 -0.25
CA ASN A 142 -18.89 7.17 0.43
C ASN A 142 -18.03 6.41 -0.58
N LEU A 143 -16.78 6.15 -0.18
CA LEU A 143 -15.91 5.25 -0.91
C LEU A 143 -16.52 3.85 -0.93
N GLY A 144 -16.41 3.17 -2.06
CA GLY A 144 -16.88 1.80 -2.23
C GLY A 144 -16.14 0.83 -1.31
N LYS A 145 -16.80 -0.28 -0.95
CA LYS A 145 -16.14 -1.35 -0.20
C LYS A 145 -15.03 -1.99 -1.05
N PRO A 146 -13.95 -2.49 -0.43
CA PRO A 146 -12.93 -3.25 -1.15
C PRO A 146 -13.54 -4.43 -1.91
N GLN A 147 -12.88 -4.87 -2.96
CA GLN A 147 -13.31 -5.99 -3.80
C GLN A 147 -13.52 -7.28 -2.97
N LYS A 148 -14.34 -8.22 -3.46
CA LYS A 148 -14.67 -9.46 -2.72
C LYS A 148 -13.42 -10.26 -2.34
N GLU A 149 -12.40 -10.31 -3.21
CA GLU A 149 -11.14 -10.99 -2.93
C GLU A 149 -10.37 -10.33 -1.77
N ILE A 150 -10.25 -9.01 -1.78
CA ILE A 150 -9.61 -8.24 -0.71
C ILE A 150 -10.38 -8.43 0.62
N ARG A 151 -11.72 -8.39 0.59
CA ARG A 151 -12.51 -8.62 1.82
C ARG A 151 -12.32 -10.04 2.39
N LYS A 152 -12.18 -11.06 1.53
CA LYS A 152 -11.85 -12.42 1.96
C LYS A 152 -10.45 -12.48 2.58
N LEU A 153 -9.47 -11.80 1.98
CA LEU A 153 -8.12 -11.68 2.54
C LEU A 153 -8.14 -11.00 3.92
N LEU A 154 -8.84 -9.87 4.05
CA LEU A 154 -9.01 -9.16 5.32
C LEU A 154 -9.67 -10.05 6.39
N ALA A 155 -10.73 -10.79 6.03
CA ALA A 155 -11.37 -11.73 6.95
C ALA A 155 -10.42 -12.85 7.38
N ALA A 156 -9.58 -13.36 6.46
CA ALA A 156 -8.57 -14.36 6.80
C ALA A 156 -7.49 -13.80 7.74
N LEU A 157 -7.06 -12.55 7.55
CA LEU A 157 -6.11 -11.85 8.43
C LEU A 157 -6.69 -11.55 9.82
N GLN A 158 -8.01 -11.59 9.99
CA GLN A 158 -8.63 -11.45 11.31
C GLN A 158 -8.55 -12.72 12.17
N VAL A 159 -8.27 -13.88 11.56
CA VAL A 159 -8.12 -15.16 12.28
C VAL A 159 -6.85 -15.15 13.13
N THR A 160 -6.94 -15.54 14.40
CA THR A 160 -5.83 -15.52 15.37
C THR A 160 -4.55 -16.15 14.83
N LYS A 161 -4.63 -17.38 14.31
CA LYS A 161 -3.47 -18.09 13.74
C LYS A 161 -2.84 -17.38 12.54
N ALA A 162 -3.63 -16.66 11.76
CA ALA A 162 -3.10 -15.88 10.63
C ALA A 162 -2.37 -14.62 11.12
N LYS A 163 -2.87 -13.97 12.19
CA LYS A 163 -2.20 -12.84 12.85
C LYS A 163 -0.87 -13.27 13.48
N GLU A 164 -0.85 -14.38 14.21
CA GLU A 164 0.37 -14.94 14.82
C GLU A 164 1.44 -15.16 13.76
N ARG A 165 1.10 -15.85 12.67
CA ARG A 165 2.03 -16.07 11.56
C ARG A 165 2.50 -14.78 10.90
N LEU A 166 1.63 -13.78 10.78
CA LEU A 166 2.00 -12.47 10.23
C LEU A 166 3.00 -11.77 11.14
N LEU A 167 2.78 -11.80 12.46
CA LEU A 167 3.67 -11.21 13.45
C LEU A 167 5.02 -11.91 13.49
N GLU A 168 5.06 -13.25 13.45
CA GLU A 168 6.31 -14.02 13.36
C GLU A 168 7.12 -13.62 12.12
N ARG A 169 6.48 -13.60 10.94
CA ARG A 169 7.16 -13.20 9.69
C ARG A 169 7.61 -11.75 9.68
N ALA A 170 6.82 -10.84 10.26
CA ALA A 170 7.22 -9.45 10.39
C ALA A 170 8.43 -9.31 11.31
N ALA A 171 8.46 -10.06 12.43
CA ALA A 171 9.59 -10.05 13.34
C ALA A 171 10.88 -10.59 12.68
N GLU A 172 10.79 -11.69 11.92
CA GLU A 172 11.93 -12.21 11.13
C GLU A 172 12.50 -11.14 10.19
N LEU A 173 11.63 -10.52 9.36
CA LEU A 173 12.05 -9.48 8.41
C LEU A 173 12.65 -8.26 9.09
N LEU A 174 12.10 -7.84 10.25
CA LEU A 174 12.63 -6.72 11.01
C LEU A 174 14.02 -7.01 11.57
N ILE A 175 14.27 -8.24 12.03
CA ILE A 175 15.60 -8.67 12.49
C ILE A 175 16.60 -8.63 11.33
N ASP A 176 16.23 -9.17 10.17
CA ASP A 176 17.07 -9.16 8.98
C ASP A 176 17.42 -7.71 8.56
N MET A 177 16.40 -6.83 8.50
CA MET A 177 16.61 -5.41 8.20
C MET A 177 17.53 -4.72 9.22
N GLN A 178 17.37 -4.98 10.52
CA GLN A 178 18.23 -4.38 11.56
C GLN A 178 19.68 -4.84 11.43
N ASN A 179 19.91 -6.10 11.08
CA ASN A 179 21.26 -6.63 10.86
C ASN A 179 21.94 -6.00 9.63
N ASP A 180 21.20 -5.80 8.55
CA ASP A 180 21.71 -5.16 7.33
C ASP A 180 22.01 -3.66 7.56
N PHE A 181 21.22 -2.99 8.41
CA PHE A 181 21.49 -1.60 8.83
C PHE A 181 22.71 -1.47 9.75
N GLY A 182 22.99 -2.48 10.57
CA GLY A 182 24.14 -2.48 11.50
C GLY A 182 25.51 -2.67 10.84
N GLN A 183 25.57 -2.94 9.54
CA GLN A 183 26.82 -3.10 8.77
C GLN A 183 27.20 -1.89 7.90
N LYS A 184 26.47 -0.77 8.01
CA LYS A 184 26.83 0.51 7.38
C LYS A 184 27.40 1.52 8.36
#